data_AF-A0A2I1EHN2-F1
#
_entry.id   AF-A0A2I1EHN2-F1
#
_cell.length_a   1.000
_cell.length_b   1.000
_cell.length_c   1.000
_cell.angle_alpha   90.00
_cell.angle_beta   90.00
_cell.angle_gamma   90.00
#
_symmetry.space_group_name_H-M   'P 1'
#
loop_
_entity.id
_entity.type
_entity.pdbx_description
1 polymer ?
#
loop_
_entity_poly.entity_id
_entity_poly.type
_entity_poly.pdbx_seq_one_letter_code
_entity_poly.pdbx_strand_id
1 'polypeptide(L)'
;MALLGCFTTVATIPQDHLNENLKKNLLKTSITLGSFHLIQEIRQFIYNPKKWFLNYWNFFDLGAYLISTAASIYWLRSNNERTSLLSFSCLLLDIKFLLFFRAFESFGIYFAIIVGVAKQLISFLVILFIIIISFAHAFLVLLKPKLAYVLDQPTINDDPNNPWNLNTTYYNQINGTTAQNASFIQAPDENTNMFTDYGTALFAIYLFLTGDPSALSNKWPYKEHPALVVLIVLFSFMIVVFLMNLFIGLLNIAIEKDNNRISYLMHKAEILVEIELFYLFPFQRRWEAWFPEVIHYYADVVKAREKVKEMISKGEWNINDFPELKKDLLDKLNIQYNPVNSEIIRRDA
;
A
#
# COMPACT_ATOMS: atom_id res chain seq x y z
N MET A 1 -10.87 -17.74 -0.72
CA MET A 1 -11.30 -18.24 0.61
C MET A 1 -10.67 -19.57 0.98
N ALA A 2 -10.84 -20.64 0.19
CA ALA A 2 -10.28 -21.95 0.53
C ALA A 2 -8.75 -21.93 0.72
N LEU A 3 -8.01 -21.23 -0.16
CA LEU A 3 -6.56 -21.06 -0.03
C LEU A 3 -6.16 -20.41 1.31
N LEU A 4 -6.81 -19.29 1.65
CA LEU A 4 -6.60 -18.58 2.92
C LEU A 4 -6.83 -19.53 4.10
N GLY A 5 -7.98 -20.22 4.13
CA GLY A 5 -8.33 -21.14 5.22
C GLY A 5 -7.32 -22.28 5.36
N CYS A 6 -6.96 -22.96 4.27
CA CYS A 6 -5.98 -24.05 4.32
C CYS A 6 -4.61 -23.57 4.79
N PHE A 7 -4.12 -22.45 4.27
CA PHE A 7 -2.79 -21.94 4.59
C PHE A 7 -2.69 -21.41 6.02
N THR A 8 -3.64 -20.56 6.43
CA THR A 8 -3.66 -19.97 7.78
C THR A 8 -3.82 -21.02 8.86
N THR A 9 -4.71 -22.01 8.67
CA THR A 9 -4.89 -23.12 9.63
C THR A 9 -3.57 -23.83 9.91
N VAL A 10 -2.76 -24.07 8.88
CA VAL A 10 -1.44 -24.70 9.05
C VAL A 10 -0.44 -23.75 9.69
N ALA A 11 -0.48 -22.46 9.37
CA ALA A 11 0.46 -21.47 9.90
C ALA A 11 0.19 -21.09 11.37
N THR A 12 -1.05 -21.19 11.85
CA THR A 12 -1.42 -20.72 13.19
C THR A 12 -1.50 -21.83 14.24
N ILE A 13 -1.84 -23.06 13.85
CA ILE A 13 -1.97 -24.16 14.82
C ILE A 13 -0.57 -24.66 15.20
N PRO A 14 -0.23 -24.72 16.50
CA PRO A 14 1.06 -25.27 16.94
C PRO A 14 1.28 -26.69 16.40
N GLN A 15 2.51 -26.99 15.98
CA GLN A 15 2.82 -28.26 15.32
C GLN A 15 2.44 -29.49 16.17
N ASP A 16 2.53 -29.38 17.50
CA ASP A 16 2.21 -30.46 18.44
C ASP A 16 0.72 -30.83 18.47
N HIS A 17 -0.16 -29.95 17.99
CA HIS A 17 -1.61 -30.16 17.95
C HIS A 17 -2.14 -30.51 16.55
N LEU A 18 -1.30 -30.43 15.52
CA LEU A 18 -1.70 -30.68 14.14
C LEU A 18 -1.20 -32.05 13.68
N ASN A 19 -2.10 -32.93 13.28
CA ASN A 19 -1.73 -34.21 12.68
C ASN A 19 -0.85 -33.98 11.43
N GLU A 20 0.33 -34.58 11.39
CA GLU A 20 1.30 -34.46 10.28
C GLU A 20 0.71 -34.81 8.91
N ASN A 21 -0.21 -35.79 8.85
CA ASN A 21 -0.90 -36.11 7.60
C ASN A 21 -1.86 -35.00 7.17
N LEU A 22 -2.57 -34.39 8.13
CA LEU A 22 -3.46 -33.27 7.86
C LEU A 22 -2.67 -32.04 7.40
N LYS A 23 -1.55 -31.72 8.07
CA LYS A 23 -0.61 -30.66 7.68
C LYS A 23 -0.17 -30.80 6.23
N LYS A 24 0.36 -31.98 5.87
CA LYS A 24 0.83 -32.27 4.50
C LYS A 24 -0.30 -32.15 3.48
N ASN A 25 -1.51 -32.60 3.81
CA ASN A 25 -2.66 -32.48 2.94
C ASN A 25 -3.07 -31.02 2.74
N LEU A 26 -3.18 -30.23 3.82
CA LEU A 26 -3.53 -28.81 3.75
C LEU A 26 -2.48 -27.98 2.98
N LEU A 27 -1.18 -28.27 3.15
CA LEU A 27 -0.12 -27.64 2.36
C LEU A 27 -0.23 -28.03 0.88
N LYS A 28 -0.46 -29.31 0.55
CA LYS A 28 -0.70 -29.74 -0.84
C LYS A 28 -1.91 -29.04 -1.45
N THR A 29 -3.01 -28.93 -0.71
CA THR A 29 -4.21 -28.18 -1.15
C THR A 29 -3.92 -26.69 -1.33
N SER A 30 -3.10 -26.09 -0.47
CA SER A 30 -2.68 -24.70 -0.62
C SER A 30 -1.84 -24.49 -1.88
N ILE A 31 -0.94 -25.43 -2.19
CA ILE A 31 -0.14 -25.40 -3.42
C ILE A 31 -1.02 -25.52 -4.66
N THR A 32 -1.99 -26.45 -4.67
CA THR A 32 -2.86 -26.65 -5.84
C THR A 32 -3.77 -25.44 -6.08
N LEU A 33 -4.40 -24.91 -5.03
CA LEU A 33 -5.24 -23.71 -5.12
C LEU A 33 -4.43 -22.47 -5.50
N GLY A 34 -3.26 -22.26 -4.89
CA GLY A 34 -2.38 -21.15 -5.20
C GLY A 34 -1.88 -21.20 -6.65
N SER A 35 -1.48 -22.39 -7.13
CA SER A 35 -1.07 -22.60 -8.53
C SER A 35 -2.21 -22.33 -9.50
N PHE A 36 -3.44 -22.76 -9.18
CA PHE A 36 -4.62 -22.46 -10.00
C PHE A 36 -4.84 -20.96 -10.15
N HIS A 37 -4.77 -20.20 -9.05
CA HIS A 37 -4.93 -18.75 -9.10
C HIS A 37 -3.77 -18.05 -9.85
N LEU A 38 -2.53 -18.51 -9.67
CA LEU A 38 -1.38 -18.00 -10.43
C LEU A 38 -1.54 -18.21 -11.94
N ILE A 39 -2.11 -19.33 -12.37
CA ILE A 39 -2.41 -19.55 -13.79
C ILE A 39 -3.41 -18.50 -14.29
N GLN A 40 -4.40 -18.10 -13.50
CA GLN A 40 -5.33 -17.04 -13.90
C GLN A 40 -4.61 -15.69 -14.03
N GLU A 41 -3.75 -15.34 -13.07
CA GLU A 41 -2.93 -14.11 -13.16
C GLU A 41 -2.05 -14.08 -14.40
N ILE A 42 -1.40 -15.21 -14.74
CA ILE A 42 -0.59 -15.35 -15.94
C ILE A 42 -1.44 -15.16 -17.20
N ARG A 43 -2.67 -15.70 -17.23
CA ARG A 43 -3.60 -15.49 -18.36
C ARG A 43 -3.98 -14.02 -18.53
N GLN A 44 -4.24 -13.31 -17.43
CA GLN A 44 -4.52 -11.88 -17.46
C GLN A 44 -3.33 -11.08 -17.99
N PHE A 45 -2.14 -11.41 -17.50
CA PHE A 45 -0.90 -10.79 -17.94
C PHE A 45 -0.66 -10.98 -19.44
N ILE A 46 -0.85 -12.20 -19.97
CA ILE A 46 -0.69 -12.50 -21.41
C ILE A 46 -1.71 -11.73 -22.25
N TYR A 47 -2.97 -11.61 -21.78
CA TYR A 47 -4.03 -10.94 -22.54
C TYR A 47 -3.77 -9.44 -22.73
N ASN A 48 -3.33 -8.74 -21.67
CA ASN A 48 -2.98 -7.32 -21.79
C ASN A 48 -1.94 -6.90 -20.73
N PRO A 49 -0.63 -7.02 -21.03
CA PRO A 49 0.44 -6.72 -20.07
C PRO A 49 0.40 -5.27 -19.55
N LYS A 50 0.09 -4.32 -20.44
CA LYS A 50 0.01 -2.89 -20.07
C LYS A 50 -1.10 -2.63 -19.06
N LYS A 51 -2.31 -3.15 -19.32
CA LYS A 51 -3.43 -3.01 -18.40
C LYS A 51 -3.15 -3.72 -17.06
N TRP A 52 -2.49 -4.87 -17.12
CA TRP A 52 -2.11 -5.63 -15.92
C TRP A 52 -1.17 -4.82 -15.01
N PHE A 53 -0.11 -4.20 -15.55
CA PHE A 53 0.81 -3.38 -14.74
C PHE A 53 0.21 -2.08 -14.22
N LEU A 54 -0.80 -1.52 -14.90
CA LEU A 54 -1.50 -0.32 -14.45
C LEU A 54 -2.53 -0.60 -13.34
N ASN A 55 -2.94 -1.87 -13.18
CA ASN A 55 -3.88 -2.27 -12.15
C ASN A 55 -3.15 -2.62 -10.84
N TYR A 56 -3.22 -1.74 -9.86
CA TYR A 56 -2.58 -1.92 -8.54
C TYR A 56 -3.02 -3.21 -7.82
N TRP A 57 -4.25 -3.67 -8.06
CA TRP A 57 -4.80 -4.86 -7.40
C TRP A 57 -4.10 -6.15 -7.83
N ASN A 58 -3.62 -6.22 -9.07
CA ASN A 58 -2.99 -7.41 -9.63
C ASN A 58 -1.66 -7.74 -8.93
N PHE A 59 -0.97 -6.72 -8.38
CA PHE A 59 0.24 -6.94 -7.59
C PHE A 59 -0.05 -7.58 -6.23
N PHE A 60 -1.13 -7.16 -5.56
CA PHE A 60 -1.58 -7.80 -4.32
C PHE A 60 -2.01 -9.24 -4.57
N ASP A 61 -2.73 -9.50 -5.66
CA ASP A 61 -3.17 -10.83 -6.07
C ASP A 61 -1.98 -11.74 -6.34
N LEU A 62 -1.05 -11.29 -7.19
CA LEU A 62 0.18 -12.02 -7.50
C LEU A 62 0.99 -12.29 -6.23
N GLY A 63 1.21 -11.27 -5.38
CA GLY A 63 1.98 -11.40 -4.15
C GLY A 63 1.37 -12.43 -3.19
N ALA A 64 0.05 -12.34 -2.96
CA ALA A 64 -0.66 -13.25 -2.08
C ALA A 64 -0.55 -14.70 -2.57
N TYR A 65 -0.82 -14.96 -3.85
CA TYR A 65 -0.80 -16.32 -4.39
C TYR A 65 0.62 -16.87 -4.55
N LEU A 66 1.58 -16.05 -4.99
CA LEU A 66 2.97 -16.46 -5.22
C LEU A 66 3.66 -16.80 -3.90
N ILE A 67 3.59 -15.88 -2.93
CA ILE A 67 4.32 -16.02 -1.67
C ILE A 67 3.71 -17.16 -0.84
N SER A 68 2.38 -17.31 -0.79
CA SER A 68 1.74 -18.44 -0.08
C SER A 68 2.06 -19.79 -0.71
N THR A 69 2.12 -19.86 -2.05
CA THR A 69 2.47 -21.09 -2.77
C THR A 69 3.93 -21.45 -2.54
N ALA A 70 4.84 -20.47 -2.66
CA ALA A 70 6.26 -20.66 -2.41
C ALA A 70 6.54 -21.07 -0.96
N ALA A 71 5.86 -20.44 0.01
CA ALA A 71 5.93 -20.79 1.42
C ALA A 71 5.48 -22.23 1.67
N SER A 72 4.36 -22.64 1.06
CA SER A 72 3.84 -24.00 1.18
C SER A 72 4.81 -25.05 0.61
N ILE A 73 5.41 -24.78 -0.56
CA ILE A 73 6.42 -25.66 -1.19
C ILE A 73 7.67 -25.75 -0.32
N TYR A 74 8.17 -24.60 0.15
CA TYR A 74 9.36 -24.54 0.98
C TYR A 74 9.18 -25.31 2.29
N TRP A 75 8.06 -25.12 2.96
CA TRP A 75 7.75 -25.80 4.22
C TRP A 75 7.63 -27.31 4.00
N LEU A 76 6.95 -27.75 2.94
CA LEU A 76 6.80 -29.17 2.63
C LEU A 76 8.14 -29.85 2.31
N ARG A 77 9.08 -29.14 1.67
CA ARG A 77 10.39 -29.69 1.26
C ARG A 77 11.41 -29.70 2.39
N SER A 78 11.53 -28.58 3.11
CA SER A 78 12.57 -28.40 4.13
C SER A 78 12.16 -28.89 5.52
N ASN A 79 10.86 -29.12 5.73
CA ASN A 79 10.25 -29.32 7.05
C ASN A 79 10.59 -28.22 8.06
N ASN A 80 11.10 -27.07 7.59
CA ASN A 80 11.46 -25.93 8.41
C ASN A 80 10.42 -24.81 8.23
N GLU A 81 9.89 -24.32 9.34
CA GLU A 81 9.00 -23.17 9.34
C GLU A 81 9.82 -21.88 9.27
N ARG A 82 9.85 -21.26 8.09
CA ARG A 82 10.34 -19.89 7.99
C ARG A 82 9.23 -18.95 8.45
N THR A 83 9.19 -18.67 9.76
CA THR A 83 8.16 -17.87 10.43
C THR A 83 7.90 -16.53 9.75
N SER A 84 8.95 -15.82 9.31
CA SER A 84 8.82 -14.56 8.57
C SER A 84 8.04 -14.71 7.26
N LEU A 85 8.34 -15.74 6.48
CA LEU A 85 7.68 -16.01 5.20
C LEU A 85 6.20 -16.39 5.41
N LEU A 86 5.92 -17.19 6.44
CA LEU A 86 4.55 -17.53 6.82
C LEU A 86 3.76 -16.29 7.24
N SER A 87 4.35 -15.43 8.08
CA SER A 87 3.74 -14.19 8.54
C SER A 87 3.37 -13.26 7.37
N PHE A 88 4.30 -13.01 6.45
CA PHE A 88 4.02 -12.19 5.26
C PHE A 88 2.97 -12.83 4.34
N SER A 89 3.01 -14.16 4.18
CA SER A 89 2.01 -14.88 3.39
C SER A 89 0.61 -14.74 3.98
N CYS A 90 0.46 -14.91 5.29
CA CYS A 90 -0.81 -14.72 5.99
C CYS A 90 -1.33 -13.30 5.81
N LEU A 91 -0.50 -12.28 6.06
CA LEU A 91 -0.88 -10.88 5.89
C LEU A 91 -1.38 -10.58 4.47
N LEU A 92 -0.67 -11.06 3.44
CA LEU A 92 -1.07 -10.83 2.04
C LEU A 92 -2.36 -11.56 1.68
N LEU A 93 -2.57 -12.77 2.18
CA LEU A 93 -3.83 -13.50 1.98
C LEU A 93 -5.00 -12.84 2.71
N ASP A 94 -4.78 -12.25 3.89
CA ASP A 94 -5.79 -11.50 4.65
C ASP A 94 -6.14 -10.18 3.94
N ILE A 95 -5.14 -9.45 3.44
CA ILE A 95 -5.36 -8.27 2.59
C ILE A 95 -6.14 -8.68 1.34
N LYS A 96 -5.77 -9.77 0.67
CA LYS A 96 -6.52 -10.30 -0.49
C LYS A 96 -7.96 -10.64 -0.12
N PHE A 97 -8.19 -11.19 1.06
CA PHE A 97 -9.55 -11.42 1.55
C PHE A 97 -10.34 -10.12 1.66
N LEU A 98 -9.73 -9.08 2.25
CA LEU A 98 -10.31 -7.75 2.33
C LEU A 98 -10.66 -7.19 0.94
N LEU A 99 -9.83 -7.43 -0.09
CA LEU A 99 -10.09 -6.97 -1.46
C LEU A 99 -11.34 -7.57 -2.11
N PHE A 100 -11.83 -8.74 -1.67
CA PHE A 100 -13.11 -9.27 -2.19
C PHE A 100 -14.30 -8.37 -1.85
N PHE A 101 -14.21 -7.59 -0.77
CA PHE A 101 -15.30 -6.70 -0.38
C PHE A 101 -15.53 -5.54 -1.36
N ARG A 102 -14.55 -5.24 -2.22
CA ARG A 102 -14.65 -4.21 -3.27
C ARG A 102 -15.83 -4.41 -4.21
N ALA A 103 -16.30 -5.64 -4.41
CA ALA A 103 -17.45 -5.92 -5.27
C ALA A 103 -18.80 -5.47 -4.67
N PHE A 104 -18.91 -5.39 -3.35
CA PHE A 104 -20.16 -5.04 -2.64
C PHE A 104 -20.25 -3.53 -2.42
N GLU A 105 -21.44 -2.93 -2.59
CA GLU A 105 -21.61 -1.47 -2.55
C GLU A 105 -21.25 -0.87 -1.17
N SER A 106 -21.63 -1.53 -0.08
CA SER A 106 -21.36 -1.07 1.29
C SER A 106 -19.88 -0.84 1.58
N PHE A 107 -18.99 -1.62 0.96
CA PHE A 107 -17.54 -1.51 1.17
C PHE A 107 -16.84 -0.88 -0.04
N GLY A 108 -17.29 -1.19 -1.25
CA GLY A 108 -16.69 -0.77 -2.52
C GLY A 108 -16.63 0.74 -2.70
N ILE A 109 -17.56 1.50 -2.11
CA ILE A 109 -17.51 2.96 -2.07
C ILE A 109 -16.24 3.43 -1.34
N TYR A 110 -15.90 2.82 -0.20
CA TYR A 110 -14.68 3.16 0.55
C TYR A 110 -13.42 2.78 -0.23
N PHE A 111 -13.41 1.63 -0.91
CA PHE A 111 -12.30 1.29 -1.82
C PHE A 111 -12.13 2.31 -2.94
N ALA A 112 -13.24 2.80 -3.52
CA ALA A 112 -13.19 3.83 -4.55
C ALA A 112 -12.58 5.14 -4.01
N ILE A 113 -12.98 5.56 -2.81
CA ILE A 113 -12.39 6.72 -2.12
C ILE A 113 -10.88 6.52 -1.91
N ILE A 114 -10.48 5.37 -1.34
CA ILE A 114 -9.06 5.06 -1.07
C ILE A 114 -8.23 5.15 -2.35
N VAL A 115 -8.71 4.58 -3.45
CA VAL A 115 -8.01 4.63 -4.75
C VAL A 115 -7.95 6.04 -5.32
N GLY A 116 -9.06 6.80 -5.26
CA GLY A 116 -9.10 8.18 -5.74
C GLY A 116 -8.11 9.07 -4.99
N VAL A 117 -8.13 8.97 -3.66
CA VAL A 117 -7.20 9.66 -2.76
C VAL A 117 -5.74 9.25 -3.03
N ALA A 118 -5.45 7.96 -3.16
CA ALA A 118 -4.10 7.47 -3.44
C ALA A 118 -3.52 8.02 -4.75
N LYS A 119 -4.34 8.10 -5.82
CA LYS A 119 -3.92 8.70 -7.11
C LYS A 119 -3.53 10.16 -6.97
N GLN A 120 -4.27 10.93 -6.16
CA GLN A 120 -4.00 12.36 -5.96
C GLN A 120 -2.77 12.61 -5.07
N LEU A 121 -2.48 11.70 -4.13
CA LEU A 121 -1.40 11.88 -3.16
C LEU A 121 -0.03 11.35 -3.63
N ILE A 122 0.06 10.68 -4.78
CA ILE A 122 1.30 10.02 -5.19
C ILE A 122 2.46 11.01 -5.36
N SER A 123 2.20 12.20 -5.92
CA SER A 123 3.22 13.25 -6.07
C SER A 123 3.68 13.78 -4.72
N PHE A 124 2.77 13.92 -3.76
CA PHE A 124 3.11 14.33 -2.39
C PHE A 124 3.99 13.27 -1.70
N LEU A 125 3.66 11.98 -1.85
CA LEU A 125 4.46 10.89 -1.27
C LEU A 125 5.88 10.85 -1.84
N VAL A 126 6.08 11.16 -3.13
CA VAL A 126 7.42 11.27 -3.72
C VAL A 126 8.22 12.41 -3.08
N ILE A 127 7.60 13.57 -2.89
CA ILE A 127 8.24 14.72 -2.21
C ILE A 127 8.64 14.33 -0.77
N LEU A 128 7.71 13.71 -0.03
CA LEU A 128 7.97 13.22 1.33
C LEU A 128 9.13 12.22 1.36
N PHE A 129 9.20 11.29 0.40
CA PHE A 129 10.27 10.30 0.32
C PHE A 129 11.66 10.93 0.08
N ILE A 130 11.75 11.90 -0.85
CA ILE A 130 13.00 12.64 -1.11
C ILE A 130 13.47 13.38 0.14
N ILE A 131 12.52 13.98 0.87
CA ILE A 131 12.79 14.68 2.11
C ILE A 131 13.34 13.71 3.17
N ILE A 132 12.71 12.55 3.38
CA ILE A 132 13.17 11.54 4.34
C ILE A 132 14.59 11.08 4.00
N ILE A 133 14.87 10.79 2.72
CA ILE A 133 16.21 10.43 2.23
C ILE A 133 17.23 11.53 2.55
N SER A 134 16.88 12.79 2.27
CA SER A 134 17.78 13.93 2.45
C SER A 134 18.15 14.12 3.91
N PHE A 135 17.17 14.04 4.81
CA PHE A 135 17.41 14.13 6.25
C PHE A 135 18.13 12.89 6.80
N ALA A 136 17.77 11.68 6.37
CA ALA A 136 18.48 10.46 6.77
C ALA A 136 19.96 10.54 6.41
N HIS A 137 20.28 11.04 5.21
CA HIS A 137 21.65 11.27 4.81
C HIS A 137 22.35 12.33 5.67
N ALA A 138 21.70 13.47 5.95
CA ALA A 138 22.26 14.53 6.79
C ALA A 138 22.54 14.06 8.22
N PHE A 139 21.58 13.37 8.85
CA PHE A 139 21.75 12.78 10.18
C PHE A 139 22.81 11.69 10.18
N LEU A 140 22.86 10.83 9.15
CA LEU A 140 23.91 9.81 9.03
C LEU A 140 25.30 10.44 9.00
N VAL A 141 25.51 11.47 8.19
CA VAL A 141 26.81 12.14 8.09
C VAL A 141 27.23 12.76 9.42
N LEU A 142 26.27 13.28 10.20
CA LEU A 142 26.53 13.91 11.50
C LEU A 142 26.77 12.90 12.62
N LEU A 143 26.00 11.81 12.65
CA LEU A 143 25.87 10.90 13.79
C LEU A 143 26.55 9.55 13.60
N LYS A 144 27.15 9.30 12.42
CA LYS A 144 27.96 8.08 12.22
C LYS A 144 29.21 8.09 13.10
N PRO A 145 29.61 6.92 13.64
CA PRO A 145 30.95 6.75 14.21
C PRO A 145 32.02 7.06 13.17
N LYS A 146 33.02 7.83 13.56
CA LYS A 146 34.21 8.16 12.76
C LYS A 146 35.33 7.14 12.98
N LEU A 147 35.38 6.56 14.17
CA LEU A 147 36.37 5.55 14.55
C LEU A 147 35.75 4.15 14.51
N ALA A 148 36.59 3.16 14.24
CA ALA A 148 36.18 1.76 14.32
C ALA A 148 35.82 1.39 15.76
N TYR A 149 34.77 0.60 15.93
CA TYR A 149 34.31 0.06 17.20
C TYR A 149 33.88 -1.39 17.01
N VAL A 150 33.88 -2.15 18.09
CA VAL A 150 33.38 -3.54 18.15
C VAL A 150 32.34 -3.61 19.26
N LEU A 151 31.18 -4.23 19.04
CA LEU A 151 30.11 -4.33 20.03
C LEU A 151 30.44 -5.32 21.17
N ASP A 152 31.28 -6.32 20.91
CA ASP A 152 31.64 -7.35 21.89
C ASP A 152 32.74 -6.90 22.87
N GLN A 153 33.41 -5.78 22.59
CA GLN A 153 34.53 -5.30 23.38
C GLN A 153 34.41 -3.79 23.66
N PRO A 154 34.53 -3.35 24.93
CA PRO A 154 34.41 -1.94 25.28
C PRO A 154 35.48 -1.13 24.56
N THR A 155 35.03 -0.28 23.64
CA THR A 155 35.88 0.63 22.89
C THR A 155 35.54 2.05 23.32
N ILE A 156 36.20 2.55 24.38
CA ILE A 156 36.03 3.93 24.84
C ILE A 156 37.09 4.77 24.11
N ASN A 157 36.64 5.58 23.15
CA ASN A 157 37.47 6.50 22.39
C ASN A 157 36.86 7.91 22.41
N ASP A 158 37.57 8.89 21.89
CA ASP A 158 37.10 10.28 21.86
C ASP A 158 36.02 10.55 20.79
N ASP A 159 35.45 9.49 20.19
CA ASP A 159 34.38 9.63 19.21
C ASP A 159 33.01 9.75 19.91
N PRO A 160 32.34 10.92 19.86
CA PRO A 160 31.07 11.13 20.54
C PRO A 160 29.94 10.27 19.97
N ASN A 161 30.10 9.72 18.77
CA ASN A 161 29.07 8.92 18.10
C ASN A 161 29.26 7.40 18.31
N ASN A 162 30.32 6.98 18.99
CA ASN A 162 30.56 5.58 19.28
C ASN A 162 29.46 5.02 20.19
N PRO A 163 28.81 3.88 19.85
CA PRO A 163 27.75 3.28 20.67
C PRO A 163 28.12 3.07 22.14
N TRP A 164 29.39 2.79 22.44
CA TRP A 164 29.86 2.63 23.82
C TRP A 164 29.81 3.92 24.65
N ASN A 165 29.95 5.08 24.01
CA ASN A 165 29.89 6.39 24.67
C ASN A 165 28.45 6.92 24.81
N LEU A 166 27.52 6.39 24.01
CA LEU A 166 26.11 6.78 24.01
C LEU A 166 25.27 6.02 25.04
N ASN A 167 25.78 4.92 25.59
CA ASN A 167 25.00 4.05 26.45
C ASN A 167 25.00 4.50 27.92
N THR A 168 24.00 4.03 28.67
CA THR A 168 23.78 4.43 30.06
C THR A 168 24.92 3.92 30.96
N THR A 169 25.48 4.83 31.76
CA THR A 169 26.45 4.54 32.81
C THR A 169 25.74 4.42 34.16
N TYR A 170 25.83 3.25 34.79
CA TYR A 170 25.30 2.99 36.12
C TYR A 170 26.40 3.16 37.17
N TYR A 171 26.20 4.06 38.13
CA TYR A 171 27.12 4.25 39.24
C TYR A 171 26.71 3.36 40.42
N ASN A 172 27.63 2.57 40.96
CA ASN A 172 27.38 1.81 42.18
C ASN A 172 27.32 2.75 43.39
N GLN A 173 26.18 2.75 44.08
CA GLN A 173 26.05 3.34 45.42
C GLN A 173 26.12 2.24 46.47
N ILE A 174 27.11 2.30 47.36
CA ILE A 174 27.22 1.39 48.51
C ILE A 174 27.03 2.26 49.77
N ASN A 175 26.02 1.95 50.58
CA ASN A 175 25.68 2.66 51.83
C ASN A 175 25.49 4.18 51.69
N GLY A 176 24.78 4.65 50.65
CA GLY A 176 24.46 6.07 50.46
C GLY A 176 25.63 6.97 50.07
N THR A 177 26.85 6.41 50.00
CA THR A 177 28.03 7.03 49.40
C THR A 177 28.32 6.37 48.05
N THR A 178 28.49 7.17 47.00
CA THR A 178 28.93 6.65 45.70
C THR A 178 30.27 5.96 45.88
N ALA A 179 30.33 4.65 45.62
CA ALA A 179 31.59 3.91 45.67
C ALA A 179 32.48 4.49 44.57
N GLN A 180 33.53 5.21 44.96
CA GLN A 180 34.40 5.92 44.03
C GLN A 180 34.94 4.91 42.99
N ASN A 181 34.63 5.17 41.72
CA ASN A 181 35.20 4.54 40.52
C ASN A 181 34.63 3.18 40.06
N ALA A 182 33.51 2.69 40.60
CA ALA A 182 32.83 1.51 40.04
C ALA A 182 31.57 1.91 39.25
N SER A 183 31.74 2.21 37.96
CA SER A 183 30.64 2.44 37.02
C SER A 183 30.51 1.26 36.06
N PHE A 184 29.29 0.75 35.89
CA PHE A 184 28.97 -0.24 34.86
C PHE A 184 28.39 0.46 33.64
N ILE A 185 28.91 0.15 32.46
CA ILE A 185 28.36 0.63 31.19
C ILE A 185 27.47 -0.47 30.63
N GLN A 186 26.25 -0.16 30.25
CA GLN A 186 25.41 -1.11 29.52
C GLN A 186 26.11 -1.44 28.19
N ALA A 187 26.14 -2.73 27.81
CA ALA A 187 26.67 -3.11 26.52
C ALA A 187 25.77 -2.51 25.41
N PRO A 188 26.33 -1.78 24.43
CA PRO A 188 25.56 -1.26 23.32
C PRO A 188 25.07 -2.39 22.41
N ASP A 189 23.97 -2.13 21.73
CA ASP A 189 23.43 -2.96 20.66
C ASP A 189 23.43 -2.21 19.32
N GLU A 190 23.00 -2.89 18.25
CA GLU A 190 22.90 -2.29 16.91
C GLU A 190 21.94 -1.10 16.85
N ASN A 191 20.98 -1.00 17.78
CA ASN A 191 19.98 0.07 17.84
C ASN A 191 20.45 1.28 18.68
N THR A 192 21.52 1.12 19.46
CA THR A 192 22.09 2.16 20.31
C THR A 192 22.52 3.35 19.46
N ASN A 193 23.16 3.12 18.31
CA ASN A 193 23.32 4.12 17.26
C ASN A 193 22.76 3.63 15.93
N MET A 194 21.53 4.06 15.60
CA MET A 194 20.86 3.74 14.33
C MET A 194 21.46 4.49 13.12
N PHE A 195 22.47 5.35 13.30
CA PHE A 195 23.14 6.10 12.23
C PHE A 195 24.49 5.48 11.88
N THR A 196 24.62 4.17 12.04
CA THR A 196 25.80 3.38 11.67
C THR A 196 25.72 2.89 10.23
N ASP A 197 24.51 2.51 9.80
CA ASP A 197 24.18 2.13 8.43
C ASP A 197 23.11 3.06 7.85
N TYR A 198 23.07 3.17 6.52
CA TYR A 198 22.10 4.03 5.85
C TYR A 198 20.66 3.49 5.96
N GLY A 199 20.46 2.17 6.00
CA GLY A 199 19.15 1.55 6.14
C GLY A 199 18.54 1.79 7.53
N THR A 200 19.34 1.66 8.59
CA THR A 200 18.91 1.98 9.96
C THR A 200 18.71 3.48 10.15
N ALA A 201 19.50 4.33 9.49
CA ALA A 201 19.31 5.78 9.51
C ALA A 201 17.99 6.19 8.84
N LEU A 202 17.65 5.59 7.69
CA LEU A 202 16.35 5.81 7.05
C LEU A 202 15.19 5.40 7.98
N PHE A 203 15.31 4.25 8.64
CA PHE A 203 14.29 3.79 9.59
C PHE A 203 14.17 4.72 10.80
N ALA A 204 15.28 5.22 11.34
CA ALA A 204 15.28 6.21 12.43
C ALA A 204 14.55 7.51 12.05
N ILE A 205 14.76 8.02 10.83
CA ILE A 205 14.05 9.22 10.36
C ILE A 205 12.57 8.94 10.09
N TYR A 206 12.23 7.74 9.63
CA TYR A 206 10.84 7.31 9.54
C TYR A 206 10.15 7.24 10.91
N LEU A 207 10.81 6.70 11.94
CA LEU A 207 10.27 6.71 13.31
C LEU A 207 10.06 8.15 13.82
N PHE A 208 11.01 9.03 13.52
CA PHE A 208 10.90 10.43 13.89
C PHE A 208 9.75 11.15 13.16
N LEU A 209 9.49 10.79 11.89
CA LEU A 209 8.32 11.25 11.12
C LEU A 209 6.99 10.83 11.78
N THR A 210 6.91 9.63 12.34
CA THR A 210 5.70 9.15 13.04
C THR A 210 5.59 9.68 14.48
N GLY A 211 6.53 10.53 14.91
CA GLY A 211 6.52 11.17 16.22
C GLY A 211 7.29 10.42 17.31
N ASP A 212 8.08 9.39 16.97
CA ASP A 212 8.97 8.71 17.91
C ASP A 212 10.40 9.29 17.83
N PRO A 213 10.83 10.10 18.81
CA PRO A 213 12.19 10.66 18.83
C PRO A 213 13.22 9.70 19.42
N SER A 214 12.87 8.46 19.79
CA SER A 214 13.75 7.52 20.52
C SER A 214 15.13 7.32 19.88
N ALA A 215 15.21 7.37 18.55
CA ALA A 215 16.48 7.24 17.82
C ALA A 215 17.44 8.42 18.04
N LEU A 216 16.91 9.61 18.38
CA LEU A 216 17.63 10.89 18.50
C LEU A 216 17.62 11.45 19.93
N SER A 217 16.68 11.02 20.77
CA SER A 217 16.48 11.51 22.14
C SER A 217 17.42 10.84 23.13
N ASN A 218 17.91 11.60 24.11
CA ASN A 218 18.68 11.10 25.25
C ASN A 218 20.02 10.40 24.93
N LYS A 219 20.52 10.50 23.69
CA LYS A 219 21.81 9.93 23.27
C LYS A 219 22.95 10.95 23.24
N TRP A 220 22.64 12.20 22.86
CA TRP A 220 23.64 13.27 22.74
C TRP A 220 23.31 14.47 23.63
N PRO A 221 24.31 15.09 24.27
CA PRO A 221 24.12 16.36 24.96
C PRO A 221 23.86 17.49 23.95
N TYR A 222 22.63 18.00 23.91
CA TYR A 222 22.21 19.02 22.92
C TYR A 222 23.02 20.30 22.94
N LYS A 223 23.58 20.67 24.11
CA LYS A 223 24.39 21.88 24.27
C LYS A 223 25.71 21.81 23.49
N GLU A 224 26.27 20.62 23.33
CA GLU A 224 27.56 20.39 22.69
C GLU A 224 27.42 20.11 21.18
N HIS A 225 26.20 19.80 20.73
CA HIS A 225 25.89 19.47 19.35
C HIS A 225 24.83 20.42 18.74
N PRO A 226 25.16 21.70 18.49
CA PRO A 226 24.21 22.68 17.97
C PRO A 226 23.66 22.29 16.59
N ALA A 227 24.49 21.66 15.74
CA ALA A 227 24.05 21.20 14.42
C ALA A 227 22.96 20.12 14.51
N LEU A 228 23.05 19.21 15.49
CA LEU A 228 22.04 18.19 15.75
C LEU A 228 20.70 18.84 16.14
N VAL A 229 20.75 19.79 17.07
CA VAL A 229 19.56 20.53 17.51
C VAL A 229 18.91 21.26 16.34
N VAL A 230 19.69 21.92 15.49
CA VAL A 230 19.17 22.61 14.29
C VAL A 230 18.50 21.62 13.34
N LEU A 231 19.11 20.46 13.06
CA LEU A 231 18.49 19.44 12.20
C LEU A 231 17.19 18.89 12.79
N ILE A 232 17.14 18.62 14.10
CA ILE A 232 15.94 18.16 14.80
C ILE A 232 14.82 19.21 14.69
N VAL A 233 15.12 20.47 14.99
CA VAL A 233 14.14 21.57 14.91
C VAL A 233 13.65 21.77 13.47
N LEU A 234 14.55 21.76 12.49
CA LEU A 234 14.21 21.92 11.08
C LEU A 234 13.31 20.78 10.59
N PHE A 235 13.67 19.53 10.91
CA PHE A 235 12.86 18.37 10.53
C PHE A 235 11.49 18.42 11.22
N SER A 236 11.45 18.67 12.53
CA SER A 236 10.20 18.75 13.28
C SER A 236 9.28 19.85 12.74
N PHE A 237 9.82 21.05 12.48
CA PHE A 237 9.05 22.14 11.87
C PHE A 237 8.45 21.71 10.52
N MET A 238 9.25 21.12 9.65
CA MET A 238 8.81 20.68 8.32
C MET A 238 7.76 19.55 8.40
N ILE A 239 7.86 18.61 9.34
CA ILE A 239 6.87 17.55 9.52
C ILE A 239 5.57 18.07 10.15
N VAL A 240 5.69 18.71 11.32
CA VAL A 240 4.55 19.09 12.17
C VAL A 240 3.77 20.25 11.56
N VAL A 241 4.46 21.26 11.01
CA VAL A 241 3.79 22.46 10.49
C VAL A 241 3.37 22.26 9.05
N PHE A 242 4.25 21.69 8.22
CA PHE A 242 4.04 21.68 6.77
C PHE A 242 3.48 20.35 6.26
N LEU A 243 4.23 19.25 6.37
CA LEU A 243 3.90 18.01 5.67
C LEU A 243 2.63 17.32 6.19
N MET A 244 2.48 17.13 7.51
CA MET A 244 1.31 16.40 8.04
C MET A 244 0.02 17.21 7.88
N ASN A 245 0.08 18.52 8.12
CA ASN A 245 -1.06 19.40 7.92
C ASN A 245 -1.45 19.51 6.44
N LEU A 246 -0.45 19.60 5.54
CA LEU A 246 -0.69 19.58 4.10
C LEU A 246 -1.26 18.24 3.65
N PHE A 247 -0.77 17.11 4.18
CA PHE A 247 -1.28 15.78 3.85
C PHE A 247 -2.76 15.65 4.23
N ILE A 248 -3.13 16.08 5.44
CA ILE A 248 -4.52 16.08 5.90
C ILE A 248 -5.39 16.99 5.02
N GLY A 249 -4.90 18.19 4.68
CA GLY A 249 -5.62 19.11 3.80
C GLY A 249 -5.84 18.54 2.39
N LEU A 250 -4.81 17.93 1.79
CA LEU A 250 -4.91 17.28 0.49
C LEU A 250 -5.84 16.06 0.53
N LEU A 251 -5.84 15.29 1.62
CA LEU A 251 -6.76 14.18 1.85
C LEU A 251 -8.21 14.68 1.85
N ASN A 252 -8.51 15.76 2.58
CA ASN A 252 -9.87 16.31 2.65
C ASN A 252 -10.36 16.75 1.26
N ILE A 253 -9.53 17.47 0.52
CA ILE A 253 -9.85 17.92 -0.84
C ILE A 253 -10.08 16.73 -1.79
N ALA A 254 -9.26 15.69 -1.68
CA ALA A 254 -9.37 14.51 -2.54
C ALA A 254 -10.65 13.70 -2.27
N ILE A 255 -11.07 13.60 -1.00
CA ILE A 255 -12.29 12.89 -0.61
C ILE A 255 -13.55 13.60 -1.14
N GLU A 256 -13.56 14.93 -1.20
CA GLU A 256 -14.71 15.73 -1.65
C GLU A 256 -14.85 15.80 -3.18
N LYS A 257 -13.76 15.57 -3.93
CA LYS A 257 -13.70 15.83 -5.38
C LYS A 257 -14.43 14.80 -6.24
N ASP A 258 -14.43 13.52 -5.84
CA ASP A 258 -14.93 12.42 -6.67
C ASP A 258 -16.38 12.04 -6.32
N ASN A 259 -17.18 11.75 -7.35
CA ASN A 259 -18.46 11.07 -7.15
C ASN A 259 -18.19 9.61 -6.80
N ASN A 260 -18.03 9.35 -5.51
CA ASN A 260 -17.62 8.06 -4.95
C ASN A 260 -18.47 6.87 -5.46
N ARG A 261 -19.76 7.12 -5.75
CA ARG A 261 -20.66 6.09 -6.28
C ARG A 261 -20.36 5.75 -7.74
N ILE A 262 -20.08 6.74 -8.59
CA ILE A 262 -19.71 6.51 -9.99
C ILE A 262 -18.38 5.76 -10.07
N SER A 263 -17.38 6.19 -9.28
CA SER A 263 -16.08 5.52 -9.22
C SER A 263 -16.20 4.07 -8.75
N TYR A 264 -17.07 3.80 -7.75
CA TYR A 264 -17.40 2.44 -7.35
C TYR A 264 -18.03 1.62 -8.48
N LEU A 265 -19.05 2.16 -9.16
CA LEU A 265 -19.71 1.44 -10.26
C LEU A 265 -18.74 1.11 -11.39
N MET A 266 -17.80 2.01 -11.69
CA MET A 266 -16.76 1.76 -12.68
C MET A 266 -15.81 0.62 -12.23
N HIS A 267 -15.33 0.64 -10.99
CA HIS A 267 -14.54 -0.46 -10.45
C HIS A 267 -15.32 -1.79 -10.43
N LYS A 268 -16.63 -1.76 -10.14
CA LYS A 268 -17.47 -2.96 -10.16
C LYS A 268 -17.59 -3.52 -11.58
N ALA A 269 -17.77 -2.67 -12.58
CA ALA A 269 -17.79 -3.08 -13.98
C ALA A 269 -16.46 -3.71 -14.41
N GLU A 270 -15.32 -3.15 -13.97
CA GLU A 270 -14.00 -3.75 -14.23
C GLU A 270 -13.87 -5.16 -13.66
N ILE A 271 -14.34 -5.39 -12.42
CA ILE A 271 -14.35 -6.71 -11.78
C ILE A 271 -15.23 -7.69 -12.58
N LEU A 272 -16.40 -7.25 -13.04
CA LEU A 272 -17.30 -8.09 -13.85
C LEU A 272 -16.63 -8.50 -15.16
N VAL A 273 -16.04 -7.54 -15.88
CA VAL A 273 -15.30 -7.82 -17.13
C VAL A 273 -14.17 -8.82 -16.89
N GLU A 274 -13.46 -8.72 -15.77
CA GLU A 274 -12.41 -9.67 -15.41
C GLU A 274 -12.96 -11.10 -15.19
N ILE A 275 -14.07 -11.22 -14.45
CA ILE A 275 -14.75 -12.50 -14.22
C ILE A 275 -15.20 -13.11 -15.55
N GLU A 276 -15.83 -12.32 -16.40
CA GLU A 276 -16.33 -12.75 -17.70
C GLU A 276 -15.22 -13.23 -18.64
N LEU A 277 -14.09 -12.53 -18.66
CA LEU A 277 -12.99 -12.87 -19.57
C LEU A 277 -12.16 -14.07 -19.08
N PHE A 278 -11.86 -14.13 -17.79
CA PHE A 278 -10.84 -15.04 -17.27
C PHE A 278 -11.39 -16.21 -16.45
N TYR A 279 -12.47 -15.99 -15.70
CA TYR A 279 -13.01 -16.98 -14.75
C TYR A 279 -14.17 -17.81 -15.33
N LEU A 280 -14.96 -17.27 -16.26
CA LEU A 280 -16.06 -18.00 -16.89
C LEU A 280 -15.60 -18.94 -18.01
N PHE A 281 -16.20 -20.12 -18.06
CA PHE A 281 -16.03 -21.05 -19.18
C PHE A 281 -16.80 -20.59 -20.43
N PRO A 282 -16.40 -21.04 -21.63
CA PRO A 282 -17.06 -20.65 -22.89
C PRO A 282 -18.57 -20.90 -22.93
N PHE A 283 -19.06 -21.97 -22.27
CA PHE A 283 -20.49 -22.27 -22.22
C PHE A 283 -21.26 -21.35 -21.24
N GLN A 284 -20.65 -20.96 -20.11
CA GLN A 284 -21.28 -20.04 -19.14
C GLN A 284 -21.50 -18.65 -19.74
N ARG A 285 -20.58 -18.22 -20.62
CA ARG A 285 -20.70 -16.94 -21.35
C ARG A 285 -21.83 -16.90 -22.39
N ARG A 286 -22.44 -18.04 -22.68
CA ARG A 286 -23.56 -18.16 -23.63
C ARG A 286 -24.89 -18.38 -22.93
N TRP A 287 -24.92 -18.33 -21.60
CA TRP A 287 -26.17 -18.45 -20.84
C TRP A 287 -26.96 -17.15 -20.96
N GLU A 288 -28.08 -17.21 -21.67
CA GLU A 288 -29.00 -16.07 -21.87
C GLU A 288 -29.47 -15.45 -20.55
N ALA A 289 -29.62 -16.27 -19.49
CA ALA A 289 -30.00 -15.78 -18.17
C ALA A 289 -28.94 -14.85 -17.53
N TRP A 290 -27.65 -15.02 -17.87
CA TRP A 290 -26.55 -14.19 -17.34
C TRP A 290 -26.14 -13.10 -18.33
N PHE A 291 -26.25 -13.39 -19.63
CA PHE A 291 -25.92 -12.51 -20.74
C PHE A 291 -27.15 -12.32 -21.61
N PRO A 292 -28.14 -11.51 -21.17
CA PRO A 292 -29.33 -11.26 -21.96
C PRO A 292 -28.98 -10.52 -23.25
N GLU A 293 -29.67 -10.83 -24.33
CA GLU A 293 -29.49 -10.15 -25.63
C GLU A 293 -29.92 -8.67 -25.55
N VAL A 294 -30.91 -8.35 -24.70
CA VAL A 294 -31.48 -7.01 -24.56
C VAL A 294 -31.52 -6.61 -23.09
N ILE A 295 -31.00 -5.41 -22.79
CA ILE A 295 -31.06 -4.79 -21.46
C ILE A 295 -31.93 -3.53 -21.56
N HIS A 296 -33.07 -3.51 -20.88
CA HIS A 296 -33.91 -2.32 -20.76
C HIS A 296 -33.45 -1.46 -19.59
N TYR A 297 -33.10 -0.20 -19.87
CA TYR A 297 -32.74 0.78 -18.85
C TYR A 297 -33.66 2.00 -18.95
N TYR A 298 -34.17 2.45 -17.80
CA TYR A 298 -34.98 3.66 -17.70
C TYR A 298 -34.10 4.81 -17.22
N ALA A 299 -34.08 5.90 -17.98
CA ALA A 299 -33.36 7.11 -17.64
C ALA A 299 -34.33 8.28 -17.56
N ASP A 300 -34.12 9.16 -16.58
CA ASP A 300 -34.81 10.44 -16.51
C ASP A 300 -34.38 11.33 -17.69
N VAL A 301 -35.34 11.79 -18.48
CA VAL A 301 -35.09 12.55 -19.71
C VAL A 301 -34.37 13.87 -19.44
N VAL A 302 -34.67 14.54 -18.32
CA VAL A 302 -34.05 15.82 -17.95
C VAL A 302 -32.60 15.60 -17.57
N LYS A 303 -32.33 14.64 -16.68
CA LYS A 303 -30.96 14.32 -16.25
C LYS A 303 -30.10 13.80 -17.40
N ALA A 304 -30.68 12.95 -18.26
CA ALA A 304 -29.99 12.44 -19.45
C ALA A 304 -29.63 13.58 -20.41
N ARG A 305 -30.56 14.52 -20.66
CA ARG A 305 -30.32 15.69 -21.50
C ARG A 305 -29.20 16.57 -20.94
N GLU A 306 -29.23 16.87 -19.65
CA GLU A 306 -28.17 17.66 -18.99
C GLU A 306 -26.80 17.00 -19.14
N LYS A 307 -26.72 15.68 -18.89
CA LYS A 307 -25.44 14.95 -18.96
C LYS A 307 -24.88 14.89 -20.38
N VAL A 308 -25.73 14.64 -21.38
CA VAL A 308 -25.31 14.63 -22.80
C VAL A 308 -24.77 16.00 -23.21
N LYS A 309 -25.42 17.09 -22.80
CA LYS A 309 -24.92 18.45 -23.07
C LYS A 309 -23.56 18.71 -22.40
N GLU A 310 -23.41 18.28 -21.16
CA GLU A 310 -22.13 18.37 -20.43
C GLU A 310 -21.02 17.62 -21.17
N MET A 311 -21.26 16.38 -21.60
CA MET A 311 -20.28 15.57 -22.34
C MET A 311 -19.87 16.22 -23.67
N ILE A 312 -20.83 16.81 -24.40
CA ILE A 312 -20.53 17.56 -25.62
C ILE A 312 -19.65 18.76 -25.31
N SER A 313 -19.99 19.54 -24.27
CA SER A 313 -19.20 20.73 -23.88
C SER A 313 -17.76 20.40 -23.46
N LYS A 314 -17.54 19.20 -22.91
CA LYS A 314 -16.21 18.70 -22.51
C LYS A 314 -15.43 18.03 -23.65
N GLY A 315 -16.04 17.87 -24.83
CA GLY A 315 -15.44 17.13 -25.95
C GLY A 315 -15.38 15.61 -25.74
N GLU A 316 -16.11 15.07 -24.76
CA GLU A 316 -16.13 13.64 -24.43
C GLU A 316 -17.14 12.84 -25.28
N TRP A 317 -17.96 13.53 -26.08
CA TRP A 317 -19.00 12.92 -26.92
C TRP A 317 -18.44 12.38 -28.26
N ASN A 318 -17.86 11.18 -28.24
CA ASN A 318 -17.33 10.54 -29.46
C ASN A 318 -18.46 9.97 -30.35
N ILE A 319 -18.74 10.57 -31.50
CA ILE A 319 -19.82 10.12 -32.41
C ILE A 319 -19.48 8.80 -33.10
N ASN A 320 -18.20 8.49 -33.26
CA ASN A 320 -17.76 7.33 -34.03
C ASN A 320 -18.19 6.01 -33.37
N ASP A 321 -18.35 6.01 -32.05
CA ASP A 321 -18.83 4.86 -31.29
C ASP A 321 -20.36 4.86 -31.25
N PHE A 322 -20.97 3.85 -31.89
CA PHE A 322 -22.42 3.65 -31.96
C PHE A 322 -23.20 4.83 -32.57
N PRO A 323 -22.93 5.20 -33.83
CA PRO A 323 -23.46 6.42 -34.44
C PRO A 323 -24.99 6.46 -34.52
N GLU A 324 -25.62 5.33 -34.84
CA GLU A 324 -27.09 5.22 -34.96
C GLU A 324 -27.78 5.40 -33.61
N LEU A 325 -27.30 4.71 -32.56
CA LEU A 325 -27.85 4.80 -31.21
C LEU A 325 -27.70 6.21 -30.63
N LYS A 326 -26.56 6.87 -30.87
CA LYS A 326 -26.33 8.23 -30.39
C LYS A 326 -27.21 9.24 -31.11
N LYS A 327 -27.43 9.06 -32.41
CA LYS A 327 -28.36 9.90 -33.17
C LYS A 327 -29.80 9.75 -32.66
N ASP A 328 -30.29 8.52 -32.50
CA ASP A 328 -31.63 8.26 -31.94
C ASP A 328 -31.79 8.82 -30.52
N LEU A 329 -30.75 8.73 -29.69
CA LEU A 329 -30.75 9.32 -28.36
C LEU A 329 -30.83 10.86 -28.40
N LEU A 330 -30.04 11.51 -29.26
CA LEU A 330 -30.08 12.98 -29.42
C LEU A 330 -31.44 13.45 -29.91
N ASP A 331 -32.03 12.73 -30.86
CA ASP A 331 -33.37 13.00 -31.38
C ASP A 331 -34.43 12.85 -30.27
N LYS A 332 -34.40 11.76 -29.50
CA LYS A 332 -35.31 11.56 -28.35
C LYS A 332 -35.13 12.58 -27.24
N LEU A 333 -33.91 13.07 -27.02
CA LEU A 333 -33.61 14.11 -26.03
C LEU A 333 -33.87 15.53 -26.56
N ASN A 334 -34.26 15.71 -27.83
CA ASN A 334 -34.39 17.00 -28.52
C ASN A 334 -33.12 17.86 -28.45
N ILE A 335 -31.95 17.25 -28.68
CA ILE A 335 -30.65 17.95 -28.73
C ILE A 335 -30.19 18.04 -30.19
N GLN A 336 -30.10 19.25 -30.74
CA GLN A 336 -29.49 19.46 -32.05
C GLN A 336 -27.97 19.61 -31.89
N TYR A 337 -27.22 18.72 -32.54
CA TYR A 337 -25.77 18.64 -32.42
C TYR A 337 -25.13 18.68 -33.80
N ASN A 338 -24.16 19.57 -34.00
CA ASN A 338 -23.39 19.63 -35.24
C ASN A 338 -22.10 18.79 -35.09
N PRO A 339 -21.98 17.65 -35.79
CA PRO A 339 -20.81 16.79 -35.72
C PRO A 339 -19.51 17.45 -36.20
N VAL A 340 -19.59 18.50 -37.02
CA VAL A 340 -18.43 19.17 -37.64
C VAL A 340 -17.73 20.11 -36.66
N ASN A 341 -18.50 20.80 -35.80
CA ASN A 341 -17.98 21.80 -34.87
C ASN A 341 -18.04 21.34 -33.40
N SER A 342 -18.52 20.12 -33.12
CA SER A 342 -18.78 19.62 -31.77
C SER A 342 -19.62 20.57 -30.89
N GLU A 343 -20.52 21.33 -31.51
CA GLU A 343 -21.32 22.36 -30.85
C GLU A 343 -22.81 21.99 -30.82
N ILE A 344 -23.46 22.33 -29.72
CA ILE A 344 -24.92 22.25 -29.59
C ILE A 344 -25.51 23.45 -30.30
N ILE A 345 -26.37 23.20 -31.29
CA ILE A 345 -27.12 24.25 -31.96
C ILE A 345 -28.23 24.68 -30.98
N ARG A 346 -28.08 25.85 -30.36
CA ARG A 346 -29.17 26.44 -29.56
C ARG A 346 -30.29 26.82 -30.52
N ARG A 347 -31.51 26.31 -30.26
CA ARG A 347 -32.71 27.00 -30.73
C ARG A 347 -32.92 28.18 -29.82
N ASP A 348 -32.72 29.39 -30.34
CA ASP A 348 -33.37 30.57 -29.82
C ASP A 348 -34.88 30.35 -30.03
N ALA A 349 -35.61 30.15 -28.94
CA ALA A 349 -37.05 30.21 -28.90
C ALA A 349 -37.47 30.83 -27.57
#